data_AF-A0A8K0CM83-F1
#
_entry.id   AF-A0A8K0CM83-F1
#
_cell.length_a   1.000
_cell.length_b   1.000
_cell.length_c   1.000
_cell.angle_alpha   90.00
_cell.angle_beta   90.00
_cell.angle_gamma   90.00
#
_symmetry.space_group_name_H-M   'P 1'
#
loop_
_entity.id
_entity.type
_entity.pdbx_description
1 polymer ?
#
loop_
_entity_poly.entity_id
_entity_poly.type
_entity_poly.pdbx_seq_one_letter_code
_entity_poly.pdbx_strand_id
1 'polypeptide(L)' 'VAWADTEYVGCGYINYETNDQYKYKTLYVCNYGPGGNVGNRPPYQTVQNGQCGCQNLC' A
#
# COMPACT_ATOMS: atom_id res chain seq x y z
N VAL A 1 -3.38 0.06 1.26
CA VAL A 1 -2.59 -1.16 0.95
C VAL A 1 -2.57 -2.01 2.20
N ALA A 2 -2.87 -3.31 2.09
CA ALA A 2 -2.93 -4.21 3.24
C ALA A 2 -2.16 -5.49 2.90
N TRP A 3 -0.93 -5.59 3.40
CA TRP A 3 -0.12 -6.80 3.36
C TRP A 3 0.46 -6.99 4.76
N ALA A 4 0.08 -8.05 5.46
CA ALA A 4 0.36 -8.22 6.90
C ALA A 4 1.84 -8.23 7.22
N ASP A 5 2.66 -8.78 6.32
CA ASP A 5 4.11 -8.86 6.50
C ASP A 5 4.83 -7.57 6.11
N THR A 6 4.14 -6.56 5.58
CA THR A 6 4.74 -5.25 5.29
C THR A 6 4.68 -4.39 6.54
N GLU A 7 5.85 -4.01 7.06
CA GLU A 7 5.98 -3.27 8.33
C GLU A 7 6.34 -1.79 8.13
N TYR A 8 6.97 -1.48 7.01
CA TYR A 8 7.52 -0.17 6.69
C TYR A 8 6.96 0.35 5.38
N VAL A 9 6.71 1.66 5.34
CA VAL A 9 6.36 2.40 4.14
C VAL A 9 7.21 3.66 4.05
N GLY A 10 7.75 3.92 2.86
CA GLY A 10 8.45 5.15 2.53
C GLY A 10 7.88 5.72 1.24
N CYS A 11 7.40 6.96 1.29
CA CYS A 11 6.80 7.62 0.13
C CYS A 11 7.56 8.89 -0.24
N GLY A 12 7.52 9.23 -1.52
CA GLY A 12 8.09 10.46 -2.06
C GLY A 12 7.29 10.95 -3.25
N TYR A 13 7.42 12.24 -3.54
CA TYR A 13 6.80 12.83 -4.71
C TYR A 13 7.68 13.89 -5.35
N ILE A 14 7.43 14.14 -6.63
CA ILE A 14 8.01 15.24 -7.38
C ILE A 14 6.95 15.87 -8.27
N ASN A 15 7.02 17.20 -8.41
CA ASN A 15 6.28 17.95 -9.42
C ASN A 15 7.24 18.35 -10.53
N TYR A 16 6.85 18.13 -11.78
CA TYR A 16 7.68 18.44 -12.94
C TYR A 16 6.83 18.98 -14.10
N GLU A 17 7.48 19.79 -14.94
CA GLU A 17 6.85 20.35 -16.13
C GLU A 17 6.81 19.31 -17.27
N THR A 18 5.75 19.35 -18.06
CA THR A 18 5.58 18.53 -19.26
C THR A 18 5.06 19.35 -20.42
N ASN A 19 5.30 18.87 -21.65
CA ASN A 19 4.79 19.50 -22.87
C ASN A 19 3.35 19.04 -23.21
N ASP A 20 2.65 18.43 -22.26
CA ASP A 20 1.27 17.98 -22.45
C ASP A 20 0.27 19.11 -22.23
N GLN A 21 -1.02 18.83 -22.47
CA GLN A 21 -2.13 19.77 -22.20
C GLN A 21 -2.09 20.32 -20.76
N TYR A 22 -1.62 19.52 -19.80
CA TYR A 22 -1.40 19.94 -18.42
C TYR A 22 0.09 20.19 -18.18
N LYS A 23 0.43 21.47 -17.97
CA LYS A 23 1.82 21.93 -17.82
C LYS A 23 2.58 21.22 -16.69
N TYR A 24 1.91 20.85 -15.61
CA TYR A 24 2.55 20.21 -14.45
C TYR A 24 1.97 18.81 -14.23
N LYS A 25 2.87 17.86 -13.93
CA LYS A 25 2.50 16.53 -13.44
C LYS A 25 3.14 16.27 -12.09
N THR A 26 2.43 15.51 -11.27
CA THR A 26 2.93 14.97 -10.01
C THR A 26 3.22 13.50 -10.18
N LEU A 27 4.46 13.08 -9.90
CA LEU A 27 4.82 11.68 -9.74
C LEU A 27 4.90 11.38 -8.24
N TYR A 28 4.12 10.41 -7.78
CA TYR A 28 4.08 9.95 -6.40
C TYR A 28 4.40 8.46 -6.34
N VAL A 29 5.31 8.07 -5.46
CA VAL A 29 5.76 6.68 -5.30
C VAL A 29 5.82 6.32 -3.82
N CYS A 30 5.33 5.13 -3.48
CA CYS A 30 5.54 4.51 -2.16
C CYS A 30 6.20 3.16 -2.33
N ASN A 31 7.24 2.92 -1.54
CA ASN A 31 7.89 1.63 -1.39
C ASN A 31 7.46 0.99 -0.07
N TYR A 32 7.28 -0.33 -0.09
CA TYR A 32 6.76 -1.13 1.00
C TYR A 32 7.78 -2.21 1.37
N GLY A 33 8.10 -2.34 2.66
CA GLY A 33 9.13 -3.25 3.16
C GLY A 33 8.69 -3.98 4.42
N PRO A 34 8.84 -5.32 4.52
CA PRO A 34 9.07 -6.27 3.43
C PRO A 34 8.05 -6.14 2.28
N GLY A 35 8.48 -6.52 1.06
CA GLY A 35 7.64 -6.45 -0.14
C GLY A 35 6.45 -7.40 -0.06
N GLY A 36 5.29 -6.93 -0.51
CA GLY A 36 4.04 -7.70 -0.53
C GLY A 36 3.73 -8.35 -1.89
N ASN A 37 2.46 -8.73 -2.09
CA ASN A 37 1.91 -9.29 -3.32
C ASN A 37 2.66 -10.56 -3.81
N VAL A 38 3.07 -11.41 -2.87
CA VAL A 38 3.73 -12.67 -3.18
C VAL A 38 2.70 -13.66 -3.72
N GLY A 39 2.96 -14.23 -4.90
CA GLY A 39 2.06 -15.17 -5.56
C GLY A 39 1.67 -16.35 -4.67
N ASN A 40 0.40 -16.78 -4.74
CA ASN A 40 -0.18 -17.86 -3.94
C ASN A 40 -0.15 -17.63 -2.41
N ARG A 41 0.09 -16.40 -1.94
CA ARG A 41 -0.01 -16.05 -0.52
C ARG A 41 -1.18 -15.08 -0.29
N PRO A 42 -2.01 -15.31 0.73
CA PRO A 42 -3.02 -14.33 1.09
C PRO A 42 -2.34 -13.07 1.64
N PRO A 43 -2.94 -11.88 1.44
CA PRO A 43 -2.38 -10.63 1.92
C PRO A 43 -2.34 -10.54 3.46
N TYR A 44 -3.20 -11.27 4.15
CA TYR A 44 -3.25 -11.37 5.60
C TYR A 44 -4.02 -12.64 6.00
N GLN A 45 -3.90 -13.05 7.26
CA GLN A 45 -4.69 -14.14 7.82
C GLN A 45 -6.11 -13.65 8.14
N THR A 46 -7.12 -14.44 7.78
CA THR A 46 -8.50 -14.20 8.20
C THR A 46 -8.78 -14.96 9.49
N VAL A 47 -9.59 -14.36 10.37
CA VAL A 47 -10.13 -15.05 11.55
C VAL A 47 -11.45 -15.74 11.19
N GLN A 48 -11.72 -16.91 11.80
CA GLN A 48 -12.97 -17.64 11.57
C GLN A 48 -14.09 -17.15 12.51
N ASN A 49 -15.33 -17.13 12.00
CA ASN A 49 -16.61 -17.03 12.71
C ASN A 49 -16.68 -16.04 13.90
N GLY A 50 -17.04 -14.79 13.61
CA GLY A 50 -17.52 -13.83 14.62
C GLY A 50 -16.46 -13.18 15.51
N GLN A 51 -15.18 -13.50 15.29
CA GLN A 51 -14.07 -12.79 15.92
C GLN A 51 -13.65 -11.61 15.02
N CYS A 52 -13.37 -10.44 15.59
CA CYS A 52 -12.78 -9.35 14.82
C CYS A 52 -11.30 -9.58 14.64
N GLY A 53 -10.85 -9.48 13.37
CA GLY A 53 -9.44 -9.65 13.00
C GLY A 53 -8.54 -8.51 13.52
N CYS A 54 -9.11 -7.36 13.90
CA CYS A 54 -8.40 -6.25 14.50
C CYS A 54 -9.07 -5.85 15.82
N GLN A 55 -8.28 -5.64 16.88
CA GLN A 55 -8.78 -5.06 18.12
C GLN A 55 -9.31 -3.64 17.81
N ASN A 56 -10.56 -3.35 18.22
CA ASN A 56 -11.28 -2.08 18.04
C ASN A 56 -11.88 -1.79 16.64
N LEU A 57 -12.06 -2.83 15.81
CA LEU A 57 -12.83 -2.73 14.56
C LEU A 57 -14.07 -3.65 14.53
N CYS A 58 -14.48 -4.13 15.72
CA CYS A 58 -15.88 -4.36 16.03
C CYS A 58 -16.43 -3.06 16.66
#